data_AF-A0A9X8E356-F1
#
_entry.id   AF-A0A9X8E356-F1
#
_cell.length_a   1.000
_cell.length_b   1.000
_cell.length_c   1.000
_cell.angle_alpha   90.00
_cell.angle_beta   90.00
_cell.angle_gamma   90.00
#
_symmetry.space_group_name_H-M   'P 1'
#
loop_
_entity.id
_entity.type
_entity.pdbx_description
1 polymer ?
#
loop_
_entity_poly.entity_id
_entity_poly.type
_entity_poly.pdbx_seq_one_letter_code
_entity_poly.pdbx_strand_id
1 'polypeptide(L)'
;MRHRSVTRTQTVGEDVLALLQEHNVVSVDVSCKKSYGSCLRAVQSYLTKQGYARGKRVGATEYRMSKAHEDARDAYVGIMLPTVMMSPRRPVVYLDESFVHHHYSSHADSLYHPDDPMTKSKHKGR
;
A
#
# COMPACT_ATOMS: atom_id res chain seq x y z
N MET A 1 14.76 -17.41 -7.69
CA MET A 1 13.35 -16.99 -7.50
C MET A 1 13.09 -16.90 -5.99
N ARG A 2 12.78 -15.72 -5.43
CA ARG A 2 12.77 -15.49 -3.97
C ARG A 2 11.42 -15.87 -3.35
N HIS A 3 11.29 -17.06 -2.79
CA HIS A 3 10.06 -17.59 -2.16
C HIS A 3 9.37 -16.61 -1.16
N ARG A 4 10.14 -15.72 -0.51
CA ARG A 4 9.64 -14.72 0.45
C ARG A 4 8.78 -13.61 -0.17
N SER A 5 8.86 -13.34 -1.47
CA SER A 5 7.96 -12.37 -2.13
C SER A 5 6.52 -12.88 -2.19
N VAL A 6 6.31 -14.20 -2.07
CA VAL A 6 4.99 -14.85 -2.09
C VAL A 6 4.35 -14.85 -0.69
N THR A 7 5.12 -14.90 0.39
CA THR A 7 4.62 -15.11 1.77
C THR A 7 4.42 -13.84 2.60
N ARG A 8 4.55 -12.64 2.02
CA ARG A 8 4.46 -11.34 2.75
C ARG A 8 5.43 -11.21 3.95
N THR A 9 6.49 -12.03 4.02
CA THR A 9 7.45 -11.98 5.14
C THR A 9 8.43 -10.83 4.91
N GLN A 10 8.37 -9.79 5.73
CA GLN A 10 9.33 -8.69 5.66
C GLN A 10 10.70 -9.16 6.14
N THR A 11 11.76 -8.80 5.43
CA THR A 11 13.12 -9.00 5.89
C THR A 11 13.41 -7.99 7.01
N VAL A 12 13.66 -8.50 8.21
CA VAL A 12 13.96 -7.68 9.40
C VAL A 12 15.46 -7.65 9.68
N GLY A 13 15.90 -6.76 10.58
CA GLY A 13 17.31 -6.67 10.98
C GLY A 13 17.87 -8.00 11.52
N GLU A 14 17.02 -8.86 12.10
CA GLU A 14 17.39 -10.20 12.54
C GLU A 14 17.71 -11.15 11.37
N ASP A 15 16.94 -11.09 10.27
CA ASP A 15 17.24 -11.87 9.06
C ASP A 15 18.60 -11.46 8.45
N VAL A 16 18.89 -10.15 8.48
CA VAL A 16 20.16 -9.62 7.96
C VAL A 16 21.32 -10.06 8.85
N LEU A 17 21.15 -10.02 10.17
CA LEU A 17 22.17 -10.49 11.10
C LEU A 17 22.43 -12.00 10.93
N ALA A 18 21.38 -12.81 10.76
CA ALA A 18 21.51 -14.25 10.51
C ALA A 18 22.27 -14.54 9.21
N LEU A 19 21.98 -13.78 8.14
CA LEU A 19 22.71 -13.89 6.87
C LEU A 19 24.20 -13.51 7.02
N LEU A 20 24.51 -12.43 7.74
CA LEU A 20 25.89 -12.00 7.96
C LEU A 20 26.68 -13.02 8.80
N GLN A 21 26.01 -13.72 9.70
CA GLN A 21 26.58 -14.81 10.48
C GLN A 21 26.84 -16.05 9.62
N GLU A 22 25.89 -16.46 8.77
CA GLU A 22 26.04 -17.59 7.83
C GLU A 22 27.23 -17.40 6.88
N HIS A 23 27.44 -16.16 6.43
CA HIS A 23 28.57 -15.82 5.56
C HIS A 23 29.88 -15.51 6.32
N ASN A 24 29.96 -15.77 7.63
CA ASN A 24 31.13 -15.49 8.49
C ASN A 24 31.62 -14.03 8.47
N VAL A 25 30.76 -13.08 8.11
CA VAL A 25 31.07 -11.64 8.12
C VAL A 25 31.00 -11.09 9.54
N VAL A 26 30.16 -11.69 10.39
CA VAL A 26 29.97 -11.29 11.79
C VAL A 26 29.93 -12.54 12.66
N SER A 27 30.77 -12.59 13.69
CA SER A 27 30.75 -13.63 14.71
C SER A 27 29.96 -13.17 15.93
N VAL A 28 28.84 -13.81 16.21
CA VAL A 28 27.99 -13.53 17.39
C VAL A 28 27.65 -14.83 18.08
N ASP A 29 27.88 -14.87 19.39
CA ASP A 29 27.34 -15.92 20.23
C ASP A 29 25.84 -15.68 20.46
N VAL A 30 25.01 -16.55 19.87
CA VAL A 30 23.55 -16.49 19.95
C VAL A 30 23.04 -16.79 21.36
N SER A 31 23.83 -17.52 22.18
CA SER A 31 23.46 -17.84 23.56
C SER A 31 23.59 -16.63 24.50
N CYS A 32 24.50 -15.71 24.19
CA CYS A 32 24.70 -14.47 24.93
C CYS A 32 23.77 -13.35 24.44
N LYS A 33 22.62 -13.19 25.10
CA LYS A 33 21.61 -12.15 24.79
C LYS A 33 22.19 -10.73 24.70
N LYS A 34 23.22 -10.41 25.50
CA LYS A 34 23.87 -9.08 25.48
C LYS A 34 24.67 -8.85 24.20
N SER A 35 25.47 -9.84 23.79
CA SER A 35 26.28 -9.79 22.57
C SER A 35 25.39 -9.80 21.31
N TYR A 36 24.35 -10.62 21.32
CA TYR A 36 23.36 -10.65 20.25
C TYR A 36 22.63 -9.31 20.11
N GLY A 37 22.18 -8.73 21.22
CA GLY A 37 21.49 -7.44 21.22
C GLY A 37 22.37 -6.29 20.73
N SER A 38 23.64 -6.22 21.16
CA SER A 38 24.56 -5.18 20.69
C SER A 38 24.85 -5.31 19.19
N CYS A 39 25.02 -6.54 18.70
CA CYS A 39 25.26 -6.79 17.29
C CYS A 39 24.04 -6.46 16.42
N LEU A 40 22.83 -6.83 16.85
CA LEU A 40 21.60 -6.47 16.17
C LEU A 40 21.43 -4.95 16.05
N ARG A 41 21.78 -4.20 17.11
CA ARG A 41 21.79 -2.72 17.08
C ARG A 41 22.80 -2.16 16.09
N ALA A 42 23.98 -2.76 15.98
CA ALA A 42 24.99 -2.37 15.00
C ALA A 42 24.48 -2.59 13.56
N VAL A 43 23.88 -3.74 13.28
CA VAL A 43 23.27 -4.06 11.97
C VAL A 43 22.14 -3.10 11.64
N GLN A 44 21.22 -2.84 12.60
CA GLN A 44 20.15 -1.86 12.41
C GLN A 44 20.69 -0.46 12.11
N SER A 45 21.75 -0.03 12.81
CA SER A 45 22.39 1.27 12.59
C SER A 45 23.05 1.35 11.22
N TYR A 46 23.70 0.27 10.77
CA TYR A 46 24.28 0.17 9.44
C TYR A 46 23.22 0.26 8.35
N LEU A 47 22.11 -0.49 8.47
CA LEU A 47 21.01 -0.45 7.52
C LEU A 47 20.41 0.97 7.40
N THR A 48 20.22 1.66 8.52
CA THR A 48 19.77 3.06 8.52
C THR A 48 20.78 3.98 7.81
N LYS A 49 22.09 3.83 8.06
CA LYS A 49 23.14 4.61 7.38
C LYS A 49 23.18 4.37 5.87
N GLN A 50 22.87 3.16 5.42
CA GLN A 50 22.76 2.82 4.00
C GLN A 50 21.43 3.30 3.36
N GLY A 51 20.58 4.00 4.12
CA GLY A 51 19.31 4.54 3.62
C GLY A 51 18.15 3.55 3.61
N TYR A 52 18.30 2.36 4.20
CA TYR A 52 17.19 1.42 4.34
C TYR A 52 16.24 1.91 5.43
N ALA A 53 15.01 2.28 5.04
CA ALA A 53 13.96 2.70 5.97
C ALA A 53 13.13 1.51 6.46
N ARG A 54 12.87 1.48 7.76
CA ARG A 54 11.87 0.59 8.37
C ARG A 54 10.53 1.31 8.43
N GLY A 55 9.49 0.76 7.81
CA GLY A 55 8.15 1.32 7.91
C GLY A 55 7.24 0.99 6.73
N LYS A 56 5.98 1.43 6.85
CA LYS A 56 5.01 1.37 5.76
C LYS A 56 5.49 2.29 4.64
N ARG A 57 5.70 1.73 3.44
CA ARG A 57 5.94 2.56 2.24
C ARG A 57 4.72 3.47 2.05
N VAL A 58 4.92 4.78 2.19
CA VAL A 58 3.92 5.79 1.83
C VAL A 58 4.03 6.00 0.32
N GLY A 59 3.67 4.97 -0.44
CA GLY A 59 3.37 5.09 -1.86
C GLY A 59 1.87 5.28 -2.02
N ALA A 60 1.46 5.93 -3.10
CA ALA A 60 0.06 5.96 -3.51
C ALA A 60 -0.50 4.54 -3.42
N THR A 61 -1.63 4.38 -2.73
CA THR A 61 -2.33 3.11 -2.68
C THR A 61 -2.84 2.86 -4.10
N GLU A 62 -2.01 2.29 -4.96
CA GLU A 62 -2.44 1.83 -6.25
C GLU A 62 -3.55 0.82 -6.02
N TYR A 63 -4.64 0.97 -6.77
CA TYR A 63 -5.75 0.04 -6.74
C TYR A 63 -5.24 -1.35 -7.09
N ARG A 64 -5.03 -2.18 -6.06
CA ARG A 64 -4.46 -3.51 -6.22
C ARG A 64 -5.60 -4.51 -6.26
N MET A 65 -5.89 -5.02 -7.46
CA MET A 65 -6.80 -6.14 -7.64
C MET A 65 -6.15 -7.44 -7.19
N SER A 66 -6.94 -8.25 -6.49
CA SER A 66 -6.56 -9.64 -6.24
C SER A 66 -6.89 -10.46 -7.48
N LYS A 67 -6.23 -11.61 -7.65
CA LYS A 67 -6.52 -12.50 -8.79
C LYS A 67 -7.99 -12.93 -8.82
N ALA A 68 -8.58 -13.17 -7.64
CA ALA A 68 -10.00 -13.48 -7.51
C ALA A 68 -10.92 -12.34 -7.99
N HIS A 69 -10.54 -11.07 -7.75
CA HIS A 69 -11.32 -9.93 -8.24
C HIS A 69 -11.18 -9.75 -9.75
N GLU A 70 -10.00 -10.03 -10.33
CA GLU A 70 -9.80 -10.03 -11.78
C GLU A 70 -10.70 -11.09 -12.43
N ASP A 71 -10.68 -12.32 -11.93
CA ASP A 71 -11.46 -13.42 -12.49
C ASP A 71 -12.98 -13.16 -12.38
N ALA A 72 -13.43 -12.60 -11.25
CA ALA A 72 -14.83 -12.19 -11.06
C ALA A 72 -15.25 -11.07 -12.03
N ARG A 73 -14.37 -10.09 -12.27
CA ARG A 73 -14.62 -9.01 -13.22
C ARG A 73 -14.73 -9.56 -14.65
N ASP A 74 -13.80 -10.43 -15.04
CA ASP A 74 -13.78 -10.99 -16.40
C ASP A 74 -15.02 -11.88 -16.64
N ALA A 75 -15.45 -12.65 -15.65
CA ALA A 75 -16.71 -13.40 -15.68
C ALA A 75 -17.93 -12.48 -15.82
N TYR A 76 -17.99 -11.39 -15.05
CA TYR A 76 -19.07 -10.40 -15.13
C TYR A 76 -19.15 -9.76 -16.52
N VAL A 77 -18.01 -9.36 -17.08
CA VAL A 77 -17.95 -8.76 -18.43
C VAL A 77 -18.45 -9.74 -19.48
N GLY A 78 -18.06 -11.01 -19.41
CA GLY A 78 -18.56 -12.05 -20.33
C GLY A 78 -20.09 -12.20 -20.29
N ILE A 79 -20.70 -12.09 -19.11
CA ILE A 79 -22.16 -12.16 -18.93
C ILE A 79 -22.85 -10.89 -19.44
N MET A 80 -22.29 -9.71 -19.17
CA MET A 80 -22.93 -8.45 -19.54
C MET A 80 -22.75 -8.06 -21.00
N LEU A 81 -21.65 -8.47 -21.65
CA LEU A 81 -21.32 -8.07 -23.02
C LEU A 81 -22.47 -8.32 -24.02
N PRO A 82 -23.13 -9.50 -24.04
CA PRO A 82 -24.30 -9.71 -24.90
C PRO A 82 -25.47 -8.78 -24.58
N THR A 83 -25.69 -8.48 -23.29
CA THR A 83 -26.78 -7.60 -22.84
C THR A 83 -26.64 -6.16 -23.34
N VAL A 84 -25.41 -5.65 -23.42
CA VAL A 84 -25.12 -4.29 -23.95
C VAL A 84 -25.00 -4.26 -25.48
N MET A 85 -24.67 -5.38 -26.12
CA MET A 85 -24.47 -5.46 -27.58
C MET A 85 -25.74 -5.80 -28.36
N MET A 86 -26.75 -6.43 -27.75
CA MET A 86 -28.00 -6.78 -28.42
C MET A 86 -28.90 -5.56 -28.69
N SER A 87 -29.66 -5.61 -29.79
CA SER A 87 -30.69 -4.61 -30.13
C SER A 87 -32.07 -5.26 -30.12
N PRO A 88 -33.06 -4.69 -29.39
CA PRO A 88 -32.93 -3.53 -28.51
C PRO A 88 -32.17 -3.87 -27.23
N ARG A 89 -31.40 -2.91 -26.70
CA ARG A 89 -30.65 -3.10 -25.46
C ARG A 89 -31.61 -3.29 -24.29
N ARG A 90 -31.24 -4.16 -23.34
CA ARG A 90 -32.00 -4.30 -22.09
C ARG A 90 -31.83 -3.02 -21.25
N PRO A 91 -32.89 -2.46 -20.66
CA PRO A 91 -32.77 -1.32 -19.74
C PRO A 91 -31.93 -1.71 -18.51
N VAL A 92 -30.90 -0.93 -18.21
CA VAL A 92 -30.05 -1.10 -17.03
C VAL A 92 -30.09 0.19 -16.22
N VAL A 93 -30.40 0.09 -14.93
CA VAL A 93 -30.39 1.21 -13.98
C VAL A 93 -29.23 1.00 -13.01
N TYR A 94 -28.32 1.98 -12.92
CA TYR A 94 -27.19 1.95 -12.01
C TYR A 94 -27.54 2.69 -10.73
N LEU A 95 -27.23 2.08 -9.59
CA LEU A 95 -27.41 2.65 -8.26
C LEU A 95 -26.06 2.58 -7.55
N ASP A 96 -25.64 3.70 -6.98
CA ASP A 96 -24.46 3.76 -6.13
C ASP A 96 -24.62 4.91 -5.13
N GLU A 97 -23.85 4.84 -4.05
CA GLU A 97 -23.80 5.88 -3.03
C GLU A 97 -22.49 6.65 -3.17
N SER A 98 -22.60 7.97 -3.23
CA SER A 98 -21.43 8.85 -3.15
C SER A 98 -21.54 9.74 -1.92
N PHE A 99 -20.45 9.85 -1.17
CA PHE A 99 -20.41 10.76 -0.04
C PHE A 99 -20.20 12.19 -0.53
N VAL A 100 -21.21 13.05 -0.32
CA VAL A 100 -21.10 14.48 -0.61
C VAL A 100 -20.50 15.17 0.61
N HIS A 101 -19.23 15.58 0.50
CA HIS A 101 -18.57 16.33 1.56
C HIS A 101 -19.04 17.79 1.58
N HIS A 102 -19.37 18.31 2.76
CA HIS A 102 -19.79 19.71 2.94
C HIS A 102 -18.74 20.76 2.56
N HIS A 103 -17.46 20.38 2.54
CA HIS A 103 -16.35 21.27 2.23
C HIS A 103 -15.38 20.52 1.31
N TYR A 104 -15.67 20.50 0.01
CA TYR A 104 -14.60 20.21 -0.94
C TYR A 104 -13.58 21.34 -0.84
N SER A 105 -12.30 21.00 -0.71
CA SER A 105 -11.27 21.96 -1.07
C SER A 105 -11.52 22.30 -2.53
N SER A 106 -11.79 23.57 -2.83
CA SER A 106 -11.78 24.04 -4.21
C SER A 106 -10.44 23.62 -4.83
N HIS A 107 -10.50 23.01 -6.01
CA HIS A 107 -9.26 22.77 -6.75
C HIS A 107 -8.65 24.13 -7.10
N ALA A 108 -7.33 24.18 -7.28
CA ALA A 108 -6.61 25.43 -7.51
C ALA A 108 -7.08 26.18 -8.78
N ASP A 109 -7.74 25.47 -9.69
CA ASP A 109 -8.33 25.94 -10.93
C ASP A 109 -9.83 26.27 -10.83
N SER A 110 -10.45 26.09 -9.66
CA SER A 110 -11.86 26.39 -9.45
C SER A 110 -12.09 27.90 -9.36
N LEU A 111 -13.02 28.42 -10.17
CA LEU A 111 -13.52 29.79 -10.06
C LEU A 111 -14.39 29.93 -8.80
N TYR A 112 -14.20 31.02 -8.04
CA TYR A 112 -14.98 31.33 -6.84
C TYR A 112 -15.54 32.75 -6.92
N HIS A 113 -16.68 33.00 -6.27
CA HIS A 113 -17.22 34.34 -6.11
C HIS A 113 -16.45 35.06 -5.00
N PRO A 114 -16.13 36.36 -5.12
CA PRO A 114 -15.34 37.08 -4.11
C PRO A 114 -16.00 37.15 -2.72
N ASP A 115 -17.34 37.03 -2.68
CA ASP A 115 -18.11 37.00 -1.43
C ASP A 115 -18.25 35.59 -0.81
N ASP A 116 -17.74 34.55 -1.48
CA ASP A 116 -17.84 33.18 -0.97
C ASP A 116 -16.99 33.05 0.31
N PRO A 117 -17.56 32.57 1.42
CA PRO A 117 -16.81 32.37 2.64
C PRO A 117 -15.75 31.27 2.42
N MET A 118 -14.48 31.60 2.66
CA MET A 118 -13.39 30.64 2.52
C MET A 118 -13.56 29.49 3.51
N THR A 119 -13.97 28.33 3.00
CA THR A 119 -14.14 27.14 3.83
C THR A 119 -12.77 26.53 4.13
N LYS A 120 -12.34 26.62 5.40
CA LYS A 120 -11.09 25.97 5.85
C LYS A 120 -11.17 24.47 5.58
N SER A 121 -10.11 23.89 5.04
CA SER A 121 -9.99 22.44 4.91
C SER A 121 -10.15 21.78 6.29
N LYS A 122 -11.28 21.12 6.55
CA LYS A 122 -11.48 20.32 7.76
C LYS A 122 -10.86 18.94 7.52
N HIS A 123 -9.54 18.85 7.57
CA HIS A 123 -8.90 17.54 7.64
C HIS A 123 -9.28 16.89 8.98
N LYS A 124 -10.09 15.83 8.92
CA LYS A 124 -10.17 14.84 10.00
C LYS A 124 -9.57 13.55 9.43
N GLY A 125 -8.25 13.43 9.54
CA GLY A 125 -7.49 12.30 9.01
C GLY A 125 -6.28 12.00 9.88
N ARG A 126 -6.33 10.83 10.50
CA ARG A 126 -5.38 10.21 11.44
C ARG A 126 -4.10 9.73 10.76
#